data_AF-A0A972XH14-F1
#
_entry.id   AF-A0A972XH14-F1
#
_cell.length_a   1.000
_cell.length_b   1.000
_cell.length_c   1.000
_cell.angle_alpha   90.00
_cell.angle_beta   90.00
_cell.angle_gamma   90.00
#
_symmetry.space_group_name_H-M   'P 1'
#
loop_
_entity.id
_entity.type
_entity.pdbx_description
1 polymer ?
#
loop_
_entity_poly.entity_id
_entity_poly.type
_entity_poly.pdbx_seq_one_letter_code
_entity_poly.pdbx_strand_id
1 'polypeptide(L)' 'MGATEAKITSSGQLSLPASLRKRWRVESVLVIDRGDYAIVRPIPHDIPGTLKGSFAAPGPSSDEARDIERQAEASGRDHK' A
#
# COMPACT_ATOMS: atom_id res chain seq x y z
N MET A 1 -5.51 -17.40 -10.16
CA MET A 1 -6.31 -16.85 -9.05
C MET A 1 -7.41 -17.85 -8.74
N GLY A 2 -7.77 -18.03 -7.47
CA GLY A 2 -8.81 -18.98 -7.07
C GLY A 2 -9.46 -18.54 -5.76
N ALA A 3 -10.65 -19.05 -5.48
CA ALA A 3 -11.33 -18.84 -4.22
C ALA A 3 -10.99 -19.98 -3.25
N THR A 4 -10.91 -19.66 -1.97
CA THR A 4 -10.80 -20.66 -0.91
C THR A 4 -11.81 -20.30 0.16
N GLU A 5 -12.72 -21.22 0.46
CA GLU A 5 -13.61 -21.10 1.60
C GLU A 5 -12.81 -21.34 2.89
N ALA A 6 -13.07 -20.51 3.90
CA ALA A 6 -12.49 -20.66 5.22
C ALA A 6 -13.57 -20.41 6.27
N LYS A 7 -13.54 -21.21 7.33
CA LYS A 7 -14.49 -21.10 8.43
C LYS A 7 -14.05 -20.02 9.41
N ILE A 8 -15.03 -19.34 10.00
CA ILE A 8 -14.86 -18.48 11.16
C ILE A 8 -14.94 -19.38 12.40
N THR A 9 -14.00 -19.25 13.31
CA THR A 9 -14.02 -19.96 14.59
C THR A 9 -15.17 -19.45 15.46
N SER A 10 -15.53 -20.19 16.52
CA SER A 10 -16.52 -19.73 17.50
C SER A 10 -16.14 -18.41 18.18
N SER A 11 -14.84 -18.12 18.27
CA SER A 11 -14.30 -16.84 18.78
C SER A 11 -14.34 -15.69 17.76
N GLY A 12 -14.87 -15.91 16.56
CA GLY A 12 -14.93 -14.89 15.51
C GLY A 12 -13.62 -14.71 14.72
N GLN A 13 -12.65 -15.62 14.86
CA GLN A 13 -11.37 -15.52 14.16
C GLN A 13 -11.42 -16.22 12.81
N LEU A 14 -10.73 -15.63 11.82
CA LEU A 14 -10.47 -16.25 10.54
C LEU A 14 -9.00 -16.64 10.45
N SER A 15 -8.72 -17.94 10.31
CA SER A 15 -7.37 -18.40 10.00
C SER A 15 -7.07 -18.25 8.51
N LEU A 16 -5.97 -17.57 8.17
CA LEU A 16 -5.50 -17.49 6.78
C LEU A 16 -5.24 -18.90 6.20
N PRO A 17 -5.87 -19.26 5.07
CA PRO A 17 -5.59 -20.51 4.36
C PRO A 17 -4.09 -20.76 4.16
N ALA A 18 -3.68 -22.03 4.21
CA ALA A 18 -2.27 -22.42 4.19
C ALA A 18 -1.51 -21.89 2.95
N SER A 19 -2.18 -21.85 1.79
CA SER A 19 -1.63 -21.29 0.55
C SER A 19 -1.34 -19.79 0.67
N LEU A 20 -2.23 -19.03 1.33
CA LEU A 20 -2.03 -17.61 1.61
C LEU A 20 -0.92 -17.39 2.65
N ARG A 21 -0.91 -18.13 3.76
CA ARG A 21 0.16 -18.04 4.77
C ARG A 21 1.56 -18.27 4.17
N LYS A 22 1.72 -19.33 3.37
CA LYS A 22 2.99 -19.66 2.70
C LYS A 22 3.44 -18.58 1.73
N ARG A 23 2.50 -17.94 1.03
CA ARG A 23 2.80 -16.90 0.05
C ARG A 23 3.10 -15.56 0.71
N TRP A 24 2.31 -15.17 1.70
CA TRP A 24 2.43 -13.84 2.33
C TRP A 24 3.57 -13.79 3.33
N ARG A 25 3.78 -14.82 4.16
CA ARG A 25 4.85 -14.87 5.18
C ARG A 25 4.90 -13.57 6.02
N VAL A 26 3.74 -13.12 6.48
CA VAL A 26 3.56 -11.95 7.34
C VAL A 26 2.92 -12.34 8.67
N GLU A 27 3.21 -11.60 9.73
CA GLU A 27 2.56 -11.76 11.04
C GLU A 27 1.25 -10.97 11.17
N SER A 28 1.09 -9.89 10.39
CA SER A 28 -0.07 -9.01 10.46
C SER A 28 -0.66 -8.70 9.10
N VAL A 29 -1.95 -8.35 9.12
CA VAL A 29 -2.72 -7.98 7.93
C VAL A 29 -3.48 -6.69 8.19
N LEU A 30 -3.70 -5.93 7.13
CA LEU A 30 -4.64 -4.82 7.12
C LEU A 30 -6.00 -5.37 6.69
N VAL A 31 -7.03 -5.11 7.50
CA VAL A 31 -8.43 -5.40 7.19
C VAL A 31 -9.13 -4.08 6.89
N ILE A 32 -9.72 -3.97 5.70
CA ILE A 32 -10.44 -2.78 5.25
C ILE A 32 -11.90 -3.16 5.11
N ASP A 33 -12.76 -2.52 5.90
CA ASP A 33 -14.20 -2.68 5.82
C ASP A 33 -14.78 -1.88 4.64
N ARG A 34 -15.68 -2.52 3.87
CA ARG A 34 -16.44 -1.92 2.76
C ARG A 34 -17.96 -2.02 2.99
N GLY A 35 -18.40 -2.50 4.14
CA GLY A 35 -19.80 -2.69 4.53
C GLY A 35 -20.29 -4.11 4.24
N ASP A 36 -20.34 -4.50 2.96
CA ASP A 36 -20.82 -5.82 2.51
C ASP A 36 -19.70 -6.87 2.38
N TYR A 37 -18.45 -6.42 2.29
CA TYR A 37 -17.26 -7.27 2.34
C TYR A 37 -16.08 -6.56 3.00
N ALA A 38 -15.05 -7.34 3.32
CA ALA A 38 -13.76 -6.82 3.78
C ALA A 38 -12.64 -7.21 2.81
N ILE A 39 -11.66 -6.31 2.66
CA ILE A 39 -10.42 -6.57 1.93
C ILE A 39 -9.32 -6.86 2.95
N VAL A 40 -8.62 -7.99 2.79
CA VAL A 40 -7.47 -8.36 3.63
C VAL A 40 -6.19 -8.23 2.81
N ARG A 41 -5.22 -7.46 3.31
CA ARG A 41 -3.91 -7.26 2.67
C ARG A 41 -2.78 -7.62 3.63
N PRO A 42 -1.68 -8.25 3.16
CA PRO A 42 -0.51 -8.48 4.01
C PRO A 42 0.18 -7.17 4.37
N ILE A 43 0.68 -7.05 5.61
CA ILE A 43 1.56 -5.97 6.04
C ILE A 43 2.99 -6.51 6.07
N PRO A 44 3.90 -6.05 5.18
CA PRO A 44 5.30 -6.48 5.19
C PRO A 44 6.00 -6.11 6.50
N HIS A 45 6.92 -6.96 6.95
CA HIS A 45 7.74 -6.70 8.14
C HIS A 45 8.68 -5.51 7.96
N ASP A 46 9.27 -5.39 6.77
CA ASP A 46 10.14 -4.27 6.40
C ASP A 46 9.42 -3.37 5.39
N ILE A 47 8.63 -2.43 5.91
CA ILE A 47 7.89 -1.47 5.08
C ILE A 47 8.87 -0.60 4.26
N PRO A 48 9.92 0.01 4.85
CA PRO A 48 10.88 0.80 4.07
C PRO A 48 11.55 0.01 2.94
N GLY A 49 11.99 -1.22 3.21
CA GLY A 49 12.60 -2.09 2.20
C GLY A 49 11.62 -2.47 1.08
N THR A 50 10.35 -2.70 1.42
CA THR A 50 9.31 -3.01 0.42
C THR A 50 8.96 -1.82 -0.46
N LEU A 51 9.03 -0.60 0.08
CA LEU A 51 8.73 0.63 -0.67
C LEU A 51 9.93 1.16 -1.47
N LYS A 52 11.14 0.69 -1.18
CA LYS A 52 12.36 1.12 -1.87
C LYS A 52 12.24 0.87 -3.38
N GLY A 53 12.35 1.93 -4.17
CA GLY A 53 12.23 1.87 -5.62
C GLY A 53 10.80 1.87 -6.18
N SER A 54 9.76 1.88 -5.33
CA SER A 54 8.36 1.97 -5.79
C SER A 54 8.05 3.27 -6.54
N PHE A 55 8.89 4.30 -6.34
CA PHE A 55 8.85 5.59 -7.04
C PHE A 55 10.02 5.79 -8.01
N ALA A 56 10.75 4.74 -8.38
CA ALA A 56 11.86 4.83 -9.35
C ALA A 56 11.39 4.94 -10.82
N ALA A 57 10.09 5.18 -11.03
CA ALA A 57 9.53 5.43 -12.34
C ALA A 57 10.09 6.74 -12.93
N PRO A 58 10.05 6.93 -14.26
CA PRO A 58 10.47 8.17 -14.89
C PRO A 58 9.69 9.36 -14.33
N GLY A 59 10.40 10.39 -13.90
CA GLY A 59 9.84 11.62 -13.32
C GLY A 59 10.95 12.51 -12.78
N PRO A 60 10.64 13.78 -12.48
CA PRO A 60 11.59 14.66 -11.82
C PRO A 60 11.99 14.05 -10.48
N SER A 61 13.28 14.13 -10.17
CA SER A 61 13.79 13.93 -8.82
C SER A 61 13.07 14.86 -7.84
N SER A 62 13.13 14.53 -6.55
CA SER A 62 12.50 15.38 -5.53
C SER A 62 13.03 16.81 -5.53
N ASP A 63 14.29 17.02 -5.94
CA ASP A 63 14.86 18.36 -6.02
C ASP A 63 14.36 19.09 -7.27
N GLU A 64 14.32 18.43 -8.43
CA GLU A 64 13.71 18.99 -9.64
C GLU A 64 12.23 19.34 -9.45
N ALA A 65 11.47 18.51 -8.72
CA ALA A 65 10.07 18.79 -8.42
C ALA A 65 9.91 20.06 -7.57
N ARG A 66 10.76 20.25 -6.56
CA ARG A 66 10.79 21.48 -5.74
C ARG A 66 11.22 22.70 -6.56
N ASP A 67 12.13 22.52 -7.51
CA ASP A 67 12.59 23.59 -8.38
C ASP A 67 11.48 24.05 -9.34
N ILE A 68 10.74 23.09 -9.92
CA ILE A 68 9.57 23.35 -10.76
C ILE A 68 8.51 24.12 -9.96
N GLU A 69 8.22 23.70 -8.73
CA GLU A 69 7.26 24.37 -7.85
C GLU A 69 7.67 25.81 -7.55
N ARG A 70 8.94 26.03 -7.16
CA ARG A 70 9.48 27.38 -6.91
C ARG A 70 9.41 28.28 -8.14
N GLN A 71 9.69 27.75 -9.34
CA GLN A 71 9.59 28.50 -10.59
C GLN A 71 8.14 28.86 -10.94
N ALA A 72 7.20 27.94 -10.72
CA ALA A 72 5.78 28.18 -10.93
C ALA A 72 5.25 29.29 -10.00
N GLU A 73 5.64 29.28 -8.72
CA GLU A 73 5.25 30.33 -7.77
C GLU A 73 5.82 31.71 -8.13
N ALA A 74 7.08 31.78 -8.56
CA ALA A 74 7.70 33.03 -9.01
C ALA A 74 6.98 33.61 -10.24
N SER A 75 6.69 32.76 -11.22
CA SER A 75 6.01 33.16 -12.47
C SER A 75 4.56 33.63 -12.21
N GLY A 76 3.88 33.06 -11.22
CA GLY A 76 2.53 33.46 -10.81
C GLY A 76 2.47 34.77 -10.02
N ARG A 77 3.56 35.16 -9.34
CA ARG A 77 3.67 36.45 -8.65
C ARG A 77 3.89 37.63 -9.58
N ASP A 78 4.58 37.43 -10.70
CA ASP A 78 4.90 38.50 -11.66
C ASP A 78 3.72 38.89 -12.56
N HIS A 79 2.64 38.10 -12.59
CA HIS A 79 1.44 38.33 -13.39
C HIS A 79 0.27 38.99 -12.61
N LYS A 80 0.53 39.52 -11.40
CA LYS A 80 -0.48 40.18 -10.55
C LYS A 80 -0.06 41.60 -10.20
#